data_AF-A0A9D5MPP1-F1
#
_entry.id   AF-A0A9D5MPP1-F1
#
_cell.length_a   1.000
_cell.length_b   1.000
_cell.length_c   1.000
_cell.angle_alpha   90.00
_cell.angle_beta   90.00
_cell.angle_gamma   90.00
#
_symmetry.space_group_name_H-M   'P 1'
#
loop_
_entity.id
_entity.type
_entity.pdbx_description
1 polymer ?
#
loop_
_entity_poly.entity_id
_entity_poly.type
_entity_poly.pdbx_seq_one_letter_code
_entity_poly.pdbx_strand_id
1 'polypeptide(L)'
;MENTNSNNKRQKNTKESKPNIFLKGFVNLVGYGCFAALNLVRLPYFSIKKKATKNRAINLAKGLKFPLNGQSVGDLKDMRIGSCDFAHSGCGAIATFNVLSMVGRKPQMEEIVDFYERKGLVFNARFGINPTSVKRFLTEQNLSWKFYSGKKDWDACIQENQVAILMYWWVSSKGCGAHYVSVEKLSDKVRVYNVYGNRDTAYEYKDIQTFLSSDKYKRVVAMFVIDREVHKTTI
;
A
#
# COMPACT_ATOMS: atom_id res chain seq x y z
N MET A 1 -54.76 -11.83 34.35
CA MET A 1 -54.75 -12.31 32.96
C MET A 1 -53.46 -11.82 32.33
N GLU A 2 -52.47 -12.70 32.37
CA GLU A 2 -51.23 -12.59 31.61
C GLU A 2 -51.55 -12.70 30.11
N ASN A 3 -50.86 -11.93 29.28
CA ASN A 3 -50.13 -12.55 28.18
C ASN A 3 -49.02 -11.61 27.69
N THR A 4 -47.80 -11.96 28.09
CA THR A 4 -46.54 -11.63 27.43
C THR A 4 -46.57 -12.09 25.97
N ASN A 5 -45.99 -11.31 25.05
CA ASN A 5 -45.36 -11.93 23.89
C ASN A 5 -44.08 -11.22 23.51
N SER A 6 -42.99 -11.81 24.00
CA SER A 6 -41.64 -11.69 23.49
C SER A 6 -41.57 -12.16 22.04
N ASN A 7 -40.84 -11.46 21.17
CA ASN A 7 -40.23 -12.13 20.03
C ASN A 7 -38.77 -11.70 19.90
N ASN A 8 -37.96 -12.54 20.54
CA ASN A 8 -36.53 -12.62 20.48
C ASN A 8 -36.09 -13.34 19.18
N LYS A 9 -34.83 -13.14 18.80
CA LYS A 9 -34.00 -13.93 17.86
C LYS A 9 -34.14 -13.67 16.36
N ARG A 10 -33.18 -12.88 15.85
CA ARG A 10 -32.25 -13.35 14.80
C ARG A 10 -30.92 -12.57 14.83
N GLN A 11 -30.15 -12.76 15.90
CA GLN A 11 -28.68 -12.63 15.81
C GLN A 11 -28.20 -13.71 14.82
N LYS A 12 -27.91 -13.32 13.59
CA LYS A 12 -27.15 -14.16 12.66
C LYS A 12 -25.71 -14.17 13.15
N ASN A 13 -25.38 -15.17 13.96
CA ASN A 13 -24.03 -15.67 14.16
C ASN A 13 -23.46 -16.11 12.79
N THR A 14 -22.79 -15.21 12.08
CA THR A 14 -21.83 -15.64 11.05
C THR A 14 -20.56 -16.04 11.78
N LYS A 15 -20.44 -17.33 12.10
CA LYS A 15 -19.15 -17.95 12.41
C LYS A 15 -18.20 -17.65 11.25
N GLU A 16 -17.33 -16.66 11.41
CA GLU A 16 -16.16 -16.50 10.56
C GLU A 16 -15.31 -17.77 10.69
N SER A 17 -15.31 -18.58 9.63
CA SER A 17 -14.43 -19.73 9.53
C SER A 17 -12.99 -19.25 9.54
N LYS A 18 -12.27 -19.48 10.64
CA LYS A 18 -10.82 -19.28 10.71
C LYS A 18 -10.17 -19.99 9.51
N PRO A 19 -9.29 -19.32 8.74
CA PRO A 19 -8.69 -19.94 7.56
C PRO A 19 -7.88 -21.18 7.95
N ASN A 20 -8.09 -22.23 7.17
CA ASN A 20 -7.54 -23.56 7.33
C ASN A 20 -6.00 -23.50 7.49
N ILE A 21 -5.43 -24.29 8.41
CA ILE A 21 -3.98 -24.30 8.74
C ILE A 21 -3.10 -24.46 7.48
N PHE A 22 -3.61 -25.17 6.47
CA PHE A 22 -2.99 -25.33 5.16
C PHE A 22 -2.73 -24.01 4.41
N LEU A 23 -3.66 -23.04 4.49
CA LEU A 23 -3.54 -21.76 3.79
C LEU A 23 -2.48 -20.86 4.45
N LYS A 24 -2.29 -20.98 5.78
CA LYS A 24 -1.19 -20.33 6.50
C LYS A 24 0.17 -20.90 6.10
N GLY A 25 0.25 -22.22 5.88
CA GLY A 25 1.44 -22.90 5.36
C GLY A 25 1.82 -22.42 3.96
N PHE A 26 0.83 -22.27 3.06
CA PHE A 26 1.05 -21.78 1.69
C PHE A 26 1.56 -20.33 1.66
N VAL A 27 1.07 -19.45 2.53
CA VAL A 27 1.55 -18.06 2.64
C VAL A 27 3.00 -18.01 3.14
N ASN A 28 3.40 -18.91 4.05
CA ASN A 28 4.80 -19.03 4.47
C ASN A 28 5.70 -19.55 3.33
N LEU A 29 5.23 -20.53 2.57
CA LEU A 29 6.01 -21.15 1.49
C LEU A 29 6.14 -20.25 0.25
N VAL A 30 5.04 -19.63 -0.19
CA VAL A 30 5.02 -18.71 -1.34
C VAL A 30 5.64 -17.36 -0.98
N GLY A 31 5.39 -16.84 0.23
CA GLY A 31 5.90 -15.54 0.66
C GLY A 31 7.42 -15.47 0.75
N TYR A 32 8.08 -16.53 1.24
CA TYR A 32 9.54 -16.61 1.30
C TYR A 32 10.16 -17.20 0.02
N GLY A 33 9.51 -18.20 -0.58
CA GLY A 33 10.04 -18.90 -1.78
C GLY A 33 10.00 -18.06 -3.05
N CYS A 34 8.97 -17.24 -3.27
CA CYS A 34 8.91 -16.38 -4.45
C CYS A 34 10.00 -15.30 -4.43
N PHE A 35 10.23 -14.61 -3.31
CA PHE A 35 11.22 -13.52 -3.28
C PHE A 35 12.66 -13.98 -3.50
N ALA A 36 13.02 -15.18 -3.04
CA ALA A 36 14.38 -15.72 -3.24
C ALA A 36 14.65 -16.07 -4.72
N ALA A 37 13.66 -16.55 -5.47
CA ALA A 37 13.81 -16.96 -6.87
C ALA A 37 13.55 -15.84 -7.91
N LEU A 38 12.91 -14.74 -7.52
CA LEU A 38 12.43 -13.69 -8.45
C LEU A 38 13.48 -12.69 -8.94
N ASN A 39 14.76 -12.83 -8.55
CA ASN A 39 15.84 -11.92 -8.97
C ASN A 39 16.50 -12.28 -10.32
N LEU A 40 16.10 -13.36 -10.99
CA LEU A 40 16.91 -13.97 -12.05
C LEU A 40 16.58 -13.57 -13.50
N VAL A 41 15.51 -12.80 -13.76
CA VAL A 41 15.20 -12.31 -15.11
C VAL A 41 15.31 -10.79 -15.17
N ARG A 42 16.52 -10.28 -15.42
CA ARG A 42 16.75 -8.87 -15.74
C ARG A 42 16.54 -8.66 -17.24
N LEU A 43 15.55 -7.85 -17.60
CA LEU A 43 15.50 -7.28 -18.94
C LEU A 43 16.76 -6.43 -19.18
N PRO A 44 17.28 -6.38 -20.41
CA PRO A 44 18.41 -5.51 -20.73
C PRO A 44 18.08 -4.06 -20.38
N TYR A 45 19.02 -3.37 -19.72
CA TYR A 45 18.86 -2.02 -19.15
C TYR A 45 18.35 -0.99 -20.18
N PHE A 46 18.78 -1.09 -21.43
CA PHE A 46 18.33 -0.21 -22.52
C PHE A 46 16.81 -0.30 -22.76
N SER A 47 16.26 -1.52 -22.75
CA SER A 47 14.82 -1.77 -22.92
C SER A 47 14.00 -1.22 -21.74
N ILE A 48 14.56 -1.26 -20.53
CA ILE A 48 13.96 -0.64 -19.34
C ILE A 48 13.91 0.88 -19.51
N LYS A 49 15.02 1.52 -19.91
CA LYS A 49 15.08 2.98 -20.11
C LYS A 49 14.11 3.48 -21.18
N LYS A 50 14.03 2.78 -22.33
CA LYS A 50 13.09 3.14 -23.41
C LYS A 50 11.64 3.06 -22.93
N LYS A 51 11.30 2.00 -22.20
CA LYS A 51 9.95 1.80 -21.65
C LYS A 51 9.61 2.87 -20.60
N ALA A 52 10.54 3.14 -19.68
CA ALA A 52 10.32 4.14 -18.65
C ALA A 52 10.09 5.55 -19.24
N THR A 53 10.83 5.89 -20.29
CA THR A 53 10.64 7.16 -21.02
C THR A 53 9.24 7.25 -21.63
N LYS A 54 8.75 6.16 -22.25
CA LYS A 54 7.40 6.09 -22.81
C LYS A 54 6.33 6.24 -21.72
N ASN A 55 6.47 5.51 -20.60
CA ASN A 55 5.51 5.57 -19.51
C ASN A 55 5.51 6.93 -18.82
N ARG A 56 6.68 7.55 -18.64
CA ARG A 56 6.80 8.93 -18.14
C ARG A 56 6.01 9.91 -19.01
N ALA A 57 6.13 9.83 -20.34
CA ALA A 57 5.37 10.69 -21.25
C ALA A 57 3.85 10.53 -21.13
N ILE A 58 3.38 9.28 -20.94
CA ILE A 58 1.95 9.00 -20.70
C ILE A 58 1.48 9.60 -19.36
N ASN A 59 2.32 9.50 -18.33
CA ASN A 59 1.97 9.89 -16.96
C ASN A 59 2.05 11.41 -16.71
N LEU A 60 2.91 12.13 -17.44
CA LEU A 60 3.22 13.56 -17.24
C LEU A 60 1.98 14.49 -17.33
N ALA A 61 0.95 14.11 -18.07
CA ALA A 61 -0.19 14.98 -18.37
C ALA A 61 -1.33 14.93 -17.33
N LYS A 62 -1.19 14.18 -16.23
CA LYS A 62 -2.33 13.79 -15.39
C LYS A 62 -2.68 14.71 -14.22
N GLY A 63 -1.89 15.76 -13.94
CA GLY A 63 -2.30 16.84 -13.01
C GLY A 63 -2.84 16.39 -11.64
N LEU A 64 -2.22 15.38 -11.04
CA LEU A 64 -2.75 14.66 -9.88
C LEU A 64 -2.74 15.51 -8.61
N LYS A 65 -3.81 15.39 -7.80
CA LYS A 65 -3.96 16.10 -6.52
C LYS A 65 -4.07 15.11 -5.36
N PHE A 66 -3.38 15.41 -4.27
CA PHE A 66 -3.52 14.66 -3.02
C PHE A 66 -4.94 14.85 -2.43
N PRO A 67 -5.54 13.81 -1.81
CA PRO A 67 -5.05 12.44 -1.71
C PRO A 67 -5.42 11.58 -2.92
N LEU A 68 -4.54 10.64 -3.27
CA LEU A 68 -4.80 9.64 -4.30
C LEU A 68 -5.35 8.35 -3.69
N ASN A 69 -6.52 7.94 -4.17
CA ASN A 69 -7.19 6.70 -3.83
C ASN A 69 -7.74 6.06 -5.11
N GLY A 70 -7.87 4.74 -5.12
CA GLY A 70 -8.51 4.03 -6.23
C GLY A 70 -7.62 3.96 -7.47
N GLN A 71 -6.55 3.17 -7.42
CA GLN A 71 -5.61 3.01 -8.55
C GLN A 71 -6.24 2.53 -9.88
N SER A 72 -7.48 2.05 -9.85
CA SER A 72 -8.25 1.56 -10.99
C SER A 72 -9.36 2.51 -11.43
N VAL A 73 -9.41 3.74 -10.93
CA VAL A 73 -10.45 4.74 -11.28
C VAL A 73 -9.85 6.05 -11.80
N GLY A 74 -10.70 6.88 -12.41
CA GLY A 74 -10.32 8.21 -12.90
C GLY A 74 -9.11 8.21 -13.82
N ASP A 75 -8.26 9.22 -13.69
CA ASP A 75 -7.01 9.35 -14.44
C ASP A 75 -5.95 8.32 -14.06
N LEU A 76 -6.02 7.77 -12.84
CA LEU A 76 -5.03 6.81 -12.34
C LEU A 76 -5.06 5.52 -13.16
N LYS A 77 -6.24 5.04 -13.57
CA LYS A 77 -6.36 3.77 -14.31
C LYS A 77 -5.60 3.76 -15.65
N ASP A 78 -5.42 4.93 -16.26
CA ASP A 78 -4.79 5.07 -17.58
C ASP A 78 -3.25 5.21 -17.47
N MET A 79 -2.74 5.41 -16.25
CA MET A 79 -1.31 5.54 -15.99
C MET A 79 -0.60 4.19 -16.15
N ARG A 80 0.70 4.26 -16.48
CA ARG A 80 1.54 3.09 -16.76
C ARG A 80 2.70 2.97 -15.79
N ILE A 81 3.06 1.73 -15.47
CA ILE A 81 4.24 1.37 -14.67
C ILE A 81 4.78 0.01 -15.12
N GLY A 82 6.04 -0.03 -15.55
CA GLY A 82 6.63 -1.21 -16.17
C GLY A 82 5.83 -1.67 -17.38
N SER A 83 5.48 -2.96 -17.41
CA SER A 83 4.60 -3.54 -18.44
C SER A 83 3.11 -3.47 -18.07
N CYS A 84 2.76 -2.85 -16.95
CA CYS A 84 1.41 -2.86 -16.40
C CYS A 84 0.80 -1.46 -16.39
N ASP A 85 -0.52 -1.40 -16.16
CA ASP A 85 -1.18 -0.18 -15.72
C ASP A 85 -1.16 -0.05 -14.19
N PHE A 86 -1.59 1.13 -13.73
CA PHE A 86 -1.80 1.40 -12.32
C PHE A 86 -2.91 0.57 -11.70
N ALA A 87 -3.94 0.20 -12.48
CA ALA A 87 -5.01 -0.67 -11.98
C ALA A 87 -4.43 -1.98 -11.43
N HIS A 88 -3.44 -2.55 -12.13
CA HIS A 88 -2.74 -3.77 -11.71
C HIS A 88 -1.65 -3.53 -10.65
N SER A 89 -0.83 -2.48 -10.78
CA SER A 89 0.40 -2.36 -9.95
C SER A 89 0.82 -0.94 -9.55
N GLY A 90 -0.12 -0.01 -9.52
CA GLY A 90 0.10 1.38 -9.12
C GLY A 90 0.16 1.61 -7.61
N CYS A 91 -0.28 0.65 -6.77
CA CYS A 91 -0.44 0.83 -5.32
C CYS A 91 0.80 1.40 -4.62
N GLY A 92 2.00 0.90 -4.93
CA GLY A 92 3.23 1.37 -4.31
C GLY A 92 3.61 2.81 -4.72
N ALA A 93 3.36 3.19 -5.97
CA ALA A 93 3.62 4.55 -6.45
C ALA A 93 2.62 5.54 -5.83
N ILE A 94 1.34 5.16 -5.73
CA ILE A 94 0.30 5.94 -5.05
C ILE A 94 0.60 6.13 -3.57
N ALA A 95 0.98 5.07 -2.86
CA ALA A 95 1.36 5.17 -1.45
C ALA A 95 2.57 6.11 -1.25
N THR A 96 3.54 6.06 -2.17
CA THR A 96 4.69 6.97 -2.18
C THR A 96 4.26 8.42 -2.39
N PHE A 97 3.42 8.69 -3.40
CA PHE A 97 2.91 10.03 -3.71
C PHE A 97 2.15 10.64 -2.52
N ASN A 98 1.27 9.86 -1.90
CA ASN A 98 0.49 10.31 -0.76
C ASN A 98 1.39 10.66 0.43
N VAL A 99 2.37 9.80 0.75
CA VAL A 99 3.32 10.07 1.83
C VAL A 99 4.14 11.32 1.56
N LEU A 100 4.67 11.49 0.34
CA LEU A 100 5.41 12.70 -0.03
C LEU A 100 4.55 13.97 0.14
N SER A 101 3.29 13.91 -0.30
CA SER A 101 2.36 15.03 -0.14
C SER A 101 2.11 15.36 1.33
N MET A 102 1.91 14.33 2.17
CA MET A 102 1.65 14.50 3.60
C MET A 102 2.86 15.03 4.39
N VAL A 103 4.08 14.84 3.92
CA VAL A 103 5.29 15.42 4.52
C VAL A 103 5.65 16.79 3.91
N GLY A 104 4.73 17.41 3.17
CA GLY A 104 4.88 18.77 2.64
C GLY A 104 5.66 18.88 1.32
N ARG A 105 5.98 17.76 0.67
CA ARG A 105 6.59 17.78 -0.68
C ARG A 105 5.52 18.02 -1.75
N LYS A 106 5.96 18.42 -2.94
CA LYS A 106 5.13 18.54 -4.16
C LYS A 106 5.47 17.43 -5.15
N PRO A 107 5.10 16.17 -4.86
CA PRO A 107 5.52 15.04 -5.68
C PRO A 107 4.98 15.12 -7.10
N GLN A 108 5.80 14.69 -8.06
CA GLN A 108 5.40 14.42 -9.42
C GLN A 108 5.32 12.90 -9.62
N MET A 109 4.14 12.39 -10.00
CA MET A 109 3.91 10.94 -10.05
C MET A 109 4.79 10.26 -11.11
N GLU A 110 5.03 10.92 -12.24
CA GLU A 110 5.88 10.41 -13.31
C GLU A 110 7.34 10.27 -12.89
N GLU A 111 7.82 11.08 -11.94
CA GLU A 111 9.17 10.95 -11.37
C GLU A 111 9.27 9.78 -10.41
N ILE A 112 8.25 9.58 -9.58
CA ILE A 112 8.13 8.41 -8.70
C ILE A 112 8.11 7.12 -9.55
N VAL A 113 7.31 7.10 -10.62
CA VAL A 113 7.22 5.95 -11.52
C VAL A 113 8.55 5.71 -12.24
N ASP A 114 9.16 6.74 -12.84
CA ASP A 114 10.44 6.60 -13.54
C ASP A 114 11.55 6.07 -12.62
N PHE A 115 11.57 6.51 -11.36
CA PHE A 115 12.47 5.96 -10.35
C PHE A 115 12.26 4.44 -10.18
N TYR A 116 11.02 4.01 -9.92
CA TYR A 116 10.74 2.61 -9.65
C TYR A 116 10.96 1.73 -10.87
N GLU A 117 10.64 2.21 -12.07
CA GLU A 117 10.90 1.50 -13.33
C GLU A 117 12.39 1.20 -13.55
N ARG A 118 13.27 2.11 -13.13
CA ARG A 118 14.72 1.95 -13.26
C ARG A 118 15.35 1.11 -12.15
N LYS A 119 14.75 1.10 -10.96
CA LYS A 119 15.44 0.67 -9.73
C LYS A 119 14.64 -0.28 -8.83
N GLY A 120 13.38 -0.61 -9.14
CA GLY A 120 12.52 -1.20 -8.11
C GLY A 120 11.27 -1.96 -8.49
N LEU A 121 11.03 -2.24 -9.77
CA LEU A 121 9.94 -3.12 -10.17
C LEU A 121 10.30 -4.59 -9.99
N VAL A 122 9.35 -5.36 -9.48
CA VAL A 122 9.44 -6.83 -9.46
C VAL A 122 8.81 -7.37 -10.74
N PHE A 123 9.60 -8.08 -11.55
CA PHE A 123 9.18 -8.64 -12.83
C PHE A 123 8.48 -7.61 -13.75
N ASN A 124 9.11 -6.44 -13.89
CA ASN A 124 8.61 -5.32 -14.68
C ASN A 124 7.16 -4.90 -14.33
N ALA A 125 6.90 -4.78 -13.03
CA ALA A 125 5.65 -4.42 -12.36
C ALA A 125 4.60 -5.53 -12.24
N ARG A 126 4.84 -6.76 -12.72
CA ARG A 126 3.83 -7.83 -12.59
C ARG A 126 3.50 -8.17 -11.13
N PHE A 127 4.47 -7.98 -10.22
CA PHE A 127 4.32 -8.12 -8.78
C PHE A 127 4.46 -6.79 -8.03
N GLY A 128 4.28 -5.66 -8.73
CA GLY A 128 4.40 -4.32 -8.15
C GLY A 128 5.83 -3.88 -7.83
N ILE A 129 5.95 -3.03 -6.82
CA ILE A 129 7.20 -2.41 -6.37
C ILE A 129 7.83 -3.21 -5.23
N ASN A 130 9.15 -3.39 -5.31
CA ASN A 130 9.96 -4.03 -4.28
C ASN A 130 10.07 -3.12 -3.04
N PRO A 131 9.77 -3.61 -1.81
CA PRO A 131 9.95 -2.84 -0.58
C PRO A 131 11.34 -2.22 -0.42
N THR A 132 12.40 -2.94 -0.82
CA THR A 132 13.78 -2.43 -0.73
C THR A 132 13.98 -1.18 -1.58
N SER A 133 13.23 -1.05 -2.68
CA SER A 133 13.29 0.13 -3.53
C SER A 133 12.50 1.30 -2.96
N VAL A 134 11.47 1.05 -2.14
CA VAL A 134 10.82 2.10 -1.33
C VAL A 134 11.83 2.68 -0.33
N LYS A 135 12.57 1.84 0.39
CA LYS A 135 13.68 2.27 1.25
C LYS A 135 14.66 3.16 0.49
N ARG A 136 15.12 2.71 -0.68
CA ARG A 136 16.06 3.46 -1.51
C ARG A 136 15.47 4.81 -1.94
N PHE A 137 14.21 4.84 -2.36
CA PHE A 137 13.52 6.06 -2.74
C PHE A 137 13.49 7.06 -1.59
N LEU A 138 13.02 6.65 -0.41
CA LEU A 138 12.93 7.52 0.76
C LEU A 138 14.30 8.08 1.18
N THR A 139 15.37 7.28 1.10
CA THR A 139 16.75 7.76 1.31
C THR A 139 17.18 8.76 0.25
N GLU A 140 16.93 8.51 -1.04
CA GLU A 140 17.28 9.45 -2.12
C GLU A 140 16.44 10.76 -2.06
N GLN A 141 15.29 10.74 -1.38
CA GLN A 141 14.47 11.92 -1.08
C GLN A 141 14.89 12.67 0.20
N ASN A 142 15.96 12.24 0.88
CA ASN A 142 16.45 12.83 2.12
C ASN A 142 15.39 12.91 3.24
N LEU A 143 14.52 11.90 3.33
CA LEU A 143 13.50 11.82 4.39
C LEU A 143 14.04 11.07 5.61
N SER A 144 13.65 11.49 6.81
CA SER A 144 13.82 10.69 8.03
C SER A 144 12.78 9.57 8.05
N TRP A 145 13.24 8.32 8.11
CA TRP A 145 12.35 7.17 8.12
C TRP A 145 12.86 6.00 8.97
N LYS A 146 11.93 5.17 9.44
CA LYS A 146 12.17 3.90 10.14
C LYS A 146 11.51 2.75 9.39
N PHE A 147 12.13 1.58 9.41
CA PHE A 147 11.61 0.37 8.77
C PHE A 147 11.22 -0.68 9.80
N TYR A 148 10.03 -1.22 9.65
CA TYR A 148 9.48 -2.30 10.47
C TYR A 148 9.02 -3.45 9.59
N SER A 149 9.26 -4.68 10.07
CA SER A 149 8.82 -5.93 9.46
C SER A 149 8.62 -7.01 10.53
N GLY A 150 8.05 -8.16 10.14
CA GLY A 150 7.83 -9.29 11.05
C GLY A 150 6.59 -9.13 11.92
N LYS A 151 6.54 -9.79 13.09
CA LYS A 151 5.43 -9.64 14.05
C LYS A 151 5.73 -8.45 14.97
N LYS A 152 4.86 -7.45 14.97
CA LYS A 152 4.99 -6.23 15.75
C LYS A 152 3.62 -5.77 16.27
N ASP A 153 3.65 -4.97 17.32
CA ASP A 153 2.58 -4.02 17.61
C ASP A 153 2.72 -2.86 16.62
N TRP A 154 1.87 -2.84 15.60
CA TRP A 154 1.95 -1.85 14.52
C TRP A 154 1.53 -0.47 14.97
N ASP A 155 0.65 -0.38 15.97
CA ASP A 155 0.14 0.87 16.49
C ASP A 155 1.21 1.61 17.28
N ALA A 156 2.06 0.89 18.00
CA ALA A 156 3.21 1.45 18.69
C ALA A 156 4.35 1.90 17.76
N CYS A 157 4.32 1.52 16.47
CA CYS A 157 5.38 1.84 15.53
C CYS A 157 5.22 3.21 14.84
N ILE A 158 4.05 3.86 14.97
CA ILE A 158 3.75 5.14 14.33
C ILE A 158 3.19 6.14 15.35
N GLN A 159 3.63 7.39 15.29
CA GLN A 159 3.20 8.49 16.14
C GLN A 159 2.38 9.52 15.35
N GLU A 160 1.66 10.41 16.05
CA GLU A 160 0.73 11.39 15.44
C GLU A 160 1.38 12.34 14.43
N ASN A 161 2.66 12.67 14.61
CA ASN A 161 3.44 13.48 13.67
C ASN A 161 4.09 12.67 12.54
N GLN A 162 3.68 11.40 12.34
CA GLN A 162 4.27 10.50 11.36
C GLN A 162 3.24 9.96 10.38
N VAL A 163 3.74 9.58 9.21
CA VAL A 163 2.98 8.86 8.18
C VAL A 163 3.71 7.58 7.82
N ALA A 164 3.03 6.64 7.18
CA ALA A 164 3.66 5.40 6.76
C ALA A 164 3.27 4.95 5.36
N ILE A 165 4.20 4.24 4.72
CA ILE A 165 3.92 3.35 3.59
C ILE A 165 3.85 1.94 4.17
N LEU A 166 2.69 1.29 4.06
CA LEU A 166 2.45 -0.04 4.60
C LEU A 166 2.18 -1.03 3.45
N MET A 167 3.00 -2.07 3.38
CA MET A 167 2.81 -3.21 2.49
C MET A 167 2.32 -4.42 3.28
N TYR A 168 1.29 -5.09 2.78
CA TYR A 168 0.82 -6.36 3.33
C TYR A 168 0.42 -7.34 2.24
N TRP A 169 0.53 -8.62 2.57
CA TRP A 169 -0.18 -9.68 1.86
C TRP A 169 -1.62 -9.72 2.34
N TRP A 170 -2.57 -9.90 1.43
CA TRP A 170 -3.95 -10.20 1.76
C TRP A 170 -4.34 -11.57 1.21
N VAL A 171 -5.23 -12.24 1.94
CA VAL A 171 -5.83 -13.52 1.55
C VAL A 171 -7.34 -13.44 1.79
N SER A 172 -8.09 -13.92 0.81
CA SER A 172 -9.55 -14.03 0.84
C SER A 172 -10.01 -15.29 0.12
N SER A 173 -11.30 -15.61 0.19
CA SER A 173 -11.90 -16.69 -0.59
C SER A 173 -11.73 -16.52 -2.11
N LYS A 174 -11.51 -15.28 -2.58
CA LYS A 174 -11.34 -14.94 -4.00
C LYS A 174 -9.88 -14.92 -4.46
N GLY A 175 -8.93 -15.30 -3.59
CA GLY A 175 -7.50 -15.33 -3.91
C GLY A 175 -6.63 -14.56 -2.92
N CYS A 176 -5.38 -14.33 -3.32
CA CYS A 176 -4.37 -13.63 -2.52
C CYS A 176 -3.58 -12.64 -3.39
N GLY A 177 -2.92 -11.68 -2.72
CA GLY A 177 -2.07 -10.70 -3.39
C GLY A 177 -1.35 -9.80 -2.40
N ALA A 178 -0.45 -8.96 -2.90
CA ALA A 178 0.18 -7.91 -2.12
C ALA A 178 -0.52 -6.57 -2.37
N HIS A 179 -0.51 -5.69 -1.37
CA HIS A 179 -1.01 -4.33 -1.53
C HIS A 179 -0.17 -3.33 -0.75
N TYR A 180 -0.10 -2.11 -1.27
CA TYR A 180 0.49 -0.96 -0.61
C TYR A 180 -0.60 0.07 -0.31
N VAL A 181 -0.56 0.61 0.90
CA VAL A 181 -1.38 1.73 1.35
C VAL A 181 -0.49 2.79 1.97
N SER A 182 -0.95 4.04 2.00
CA SER A 182 -0.37 5.05 2.88
C SER A 182 -1.24 5.22 4.11
N VAL A 183 -0.61 5.40 5.27
CA VAL A 183 -1.26 5.55 6.57
C VAL A 183 -0.87 6.90 7.16
N GLU A 184 -1.86 7.63 7.66
CA GLU A 184 -1.69 8.83 8.46
C GLU A 184 -2.17 8.52 9.88
N LYS A 185 -1.29 8.73 10.86
CA LYS A 185 -1.68 8.65 12.27
C LYS A 185 -2.30 9.99 12.67
N LEU A 186 -3.52 9.93 13.16
CA LEU A 186 -4.24 11.04 13.80
C LEU A 186 -4.23 10.81 15.31
N SER A 187 -4.70 11.78 16.09
CA SER A 187 -4.72 11.74 17.57
C SER A 187 -5.33 10.45 18.14
N ASP A 188 -6.49 10.03 17.63
CA ASP A 188 -7.29 8.93 18.17
C ASP A 188 -7.57 7.81 17.16
N LYS A 189 -7.11 7.98 15.93
CA LYS A 189 -7.42 7.09 14.80
C LYS A 189 -6.30 7.05 13.77
N VAL A 190 -6.47 6.20 12.77
CA VAL A 190 -5.63 6.20 11.58
C VAL A 190 -6.49 6.42 10.35
N ARG A 191 -5.98 7.22 9.41
CA ARG A 191 -6.56 7.36 8.08
C ARG A 191 -5.69 6.58 7.10
N VAL A 192 -6.31 5.67 6.36
CA VAL A 192 -5.64 4.79 5.40
C VAL A 192 -6.14 5.13 4.00
N TYR A 193 -5.20 5.40 3.11
CA TYR A 193 -5.48 5.80 1.74
C TYR A 193 -5.21 4.65 0.77
N ASN A 194 -5.95 4.64 -0.34
CA ASN A 194 -5.92 3.63 -1.39
C ASN A 194 -6.15 2.21 -0.85
N VAL A 195 -7.09 2.03 0.09
CA VAL A 195 -7.40 0.71 0.69
C VAL A 195 -7.90 -0.28 -0.36
N TYR A 196 -8.73 0.18 -1.30
CA TYR A 196 -9.21 -0.62 -2.41
C TYR A 196 -8.86 0.06 -3.74
N GLY A 197 -8.40 -0.73 -4.70
CA GLY A 197 -8.01 -0.18 -6.01
C GLY A 197 -9.16 0.42 -6.81
N ASN A 198 -10.40 0.03 -6.54
CA ASN A 198 -11.58 0.51 -7.27
C ASN A 198 -12.41 1.55 -6.48
N ARG A 199 -11.87 2.12 -5.40
CA ARG A 199 -12.57 3.12 -4.58
C ARG A 199 -11.66 4.32 -4.36
N ASP A 200 -12.14 5.50 -4.71
CA ASP A 200 -11.47 6.80 -4.62
C ASP A 200 -11.54 7.44 -3.22
N THR A 201 -11.89 6.67 -2.20
CA THR A 201 -12.11 7.16 -0.84
C THR A 201 -11.05 6.64 0.12
N ALA A 202 -10.61 7.50 1.04
CA ALA A 202 -9.79 7.11 2.19
C ALA A 202 -10.68 6.61 3.33
N TYR A 203 -10.16 5.71 4.16
CA TYR A 203 -10.93 5.09 5.24
C TYR A 203 -10.29 5.38 6.58
N GLU A 204 -11.12 5.61 7.59
CA GLU A 204 -10.67 5.81 8.96
C GLU A 204 -10.91 4.54 9.77
N TYR A 205 -9.94 4.21 10.61
CA TYR A 205 -9.98 3.08 11.53
C TYR A 205 -9.50 3.55 12.88
N LYS A 206 -9.97 2.89 13.96
CA LYS A 206 -9.49 3.17 15.32
C LYS A 206 -7.95 3.10 15.40
N ASP A 207 -7.36 2.10 14.75
CA ASP A 207 -5.93 1.85 14.79
C ASP A 207 -5.51 0.96 13.59
N ILE A 208 -4.21 0.78 13.38
CA ILE A 208 -3.66 -0.06 12.32
C ILE A 208 -4.09 -1.51 12.54
N GLN A 209 -4.15 -1.99 13.77
CA GLN A 209 -4.57 -3.36 14.05
C GLN A 209 -6.00 -3.62 13.59
N THR A 210 -6.91 -2.68 13.81
CA THR A 210 -8.30 -2.72 13.33
C THR A 210 -8.35 -2.72 11.80
N PHE A 211 -7.53 -1.88 11.15
CA PHE A 211 -7.38 -1.92 9.70
C PHE A 211 -6.89 -3.29 9.20
N LEU A 212 -5.87 -3.86 9.84
CA LEU A 212 -5.28 -5.15 9.46
C LEU A 212 -6.26 -6.33 9.65
N SER A 213 -7.14 -6.22 10.64
CA SER A 213 -8.17 -7.23 10.93
C SER A 213 -9.46 -7.08 10.09
N SER A 214 -9.61 -6.04 9.28
CA SER A 214 -10.82 -5.83 8.45
C SER A 214 -10.84 -6.68 7.16
N ASP A 215 -12.02 -7.14 6.73
CA ASP A 215 -12.41 -7.81 5.47
C ASP A 215 -11.68 -9.08 5.02
N LYS A 216 -10.36 -9.10 5.16
CA LYS A 216 -9.44 -10.08 4.62
C LYS A 216 -8.37 -10.35 5.67
N TYR A 217 -7.84 -11.56 5.65
CA TYR A 217 -6.63 -11.82 6.40
C TYR A 217 -5.48 -11.00 5.80
N LYS A 218 -4.92 -10.07 6.57
CA LYS A 218 -3.76 -9.26 6.17
C LYS A 218 -2.53 -9.63 7.01
N ARG A 219 -1.38 -9.74 6.35
CA ARG A 219 -0.08 -9.92 7.00
C ARG A 219 0.88 -8.87 6.49
N VAL A 220 1.32 -7.99 7.38
CA VAL A 220 2.30 -6.95 7.06
C VAL A 220 3.63 -7.58 6.62
N VAL A 221 4.18 -7.02 5.56
CA VAL A 221 5.49 -7.37 4.99
C VAL A 221 6.51 -6.31 5.38
N ALA A 222 6.13 -5.04 5.18
CA ALA A 222 6.99 -3.90 5.38
C ALA A 222 6.14 -2.70 5.80
N MET A 223 6.64 -1.95 6.77
CA MET A 223 6.13 -0.63 7.09
C MET A 223 7.30 0.35 7.15
N PHE A 224 7.22 1.39 6.33
CA PHE A 224 8.14 2.52 6.35
C PHE A 224 7.41 3.65 7.05
N VAL A 225 7.93 4.10 8.19
CA VAL A 225 7.37 5.23 8.96
C VAL A 225 8.24 6.44 8.69
N ILE A 226 7.64 7.57 8.34
CA ILE A 226 8.29 8.79 7.88
C ILE A 226 7.85 9.92 8.80
N ASP A 227 8.81 10.70 9.28
CA ASP A 227 8.52 11.89 10.08
C ASP A 227 7.95 12.99 9.18
N ARG A 228 6.86 13.63 9.61
CA ARG A 228 6.44 14.89 9.00
C ARG A 228 7.44 15.97 9.39
N GLU A 229 7.91 16.73 8.41
CA GLU A 229 8.57 17.99 8.71
C GLU A 229 7.54 18.87 9.42
N VAL A 230 7.69 19.03 10.74
CA VAL A 230 6.95 20.05 11.46
C VAL A 230 7.48 21.36 10.92
N HIS A 231 6.74 22.01 10.03
CA HIS A 231 6.93 23.43 9.79
C HIS A 231 6.75 24.08 11.16
N LYS A 232 7.86 24.41 11.81
CA LYS A 232 7.87 25.35 12.91
C LYS A 232 7.34 26.63 12.30
N THR A 233 6.03 26.86 12.44
CA THR A 233 5.46 28.18 12.24
C THR A 233 6.13 29.03 13.32
N THR A 234 7.21 29.70 12.95
CA THR A 234 7.74 30.79 13.77
C THR A 234 6.63 31.83 13.78
N ILE A 235 5.97 31.96 14.93
CA ILE A 235 5.05 33.06 15.24
C ILE A 235 5.88 34.34 15.32
#